data_AF-A0A0K6FZJ9-F1
#
_entry.id   AF-A0A0K6FZJ9-F1
#
_cell.length_a   1.000
_cell.length_b   1.000
_cell.length_c   1.000
_cell.angle_alpha   90.00
_cell.angle_beta   90.00
_cell.angle_gamma   90.00
#
_symmetry.space_group_name_H-M   'P 1'
#
loop_
_entity.id
_entity.type
_entity.pdbx_description
1 polymer ?
#
loop_
_entity_poly.entity_id
_entity_poly.type
_entity_poly.pdbx_seq_one_letter_code
_entity_poly.pdbx_strand_id
1 'polypeptide(L)'
;MLADSGSYSKTYQVLSRIFGQIVQHSSSSRFILPISSRSPLLPSLVSTSFQARAPKLQPSPIHTLIHLVLHPPVLLSHLVHQYHLTLPPPNAVPDPSTSRFWSVFTPVARRGTGEQLAMAVGIEELGGALNVNQSTNRGPNSGVAEISTRSRAGGQKGVRIVLRSWRFDHEQNRIVWCGWNDIQELRTYESRVPELVNTAPGIDNLSFNLQLSDAQQQARANVPLPYTNEGKASTGDGEIIYIPDQADDFDDDDPDDDLYI
;
A
#
# COMPACT_ATOMS: atom_id res chain seq x y z
N MET A 1 -3.53 -29.56 -21.29
CA MET A 1 -2.17 -29.21 -20.84
C MET A 1 -1.64 -28.10 -21.73
N LEU A 2 -1.32 -26.93 -21.17
CA LEU A 2 -0.66 -25.87 -21.93
C LEU A 2 0.78 -26.32 -22.20
N ALA A 3 1.12 -26.56 -23.46
CA ALA A 3 2.48 -26.89 -23.85
C ALA A 3 3.41 -25.71 -23.52
N ASP A 4 4.51 -25.99 -22.82
CA ASP A 4 5.52 -24.98 -22.53
C ASP A 4 6.18 -24.56 -23.85
N SER A 5 5.84 -23.34 -24.30
CA SER A 5 6.33 -22.80 -25.56
C SER A 5 7.70 -22.13 -25.42
N GLY A 6 8.31 -22.18 -24.22
CA GLY A 6 9.63 -21.61 -23.91
C GLY A 6 9.75 -20.10 -24.10
N SER A 7 8.67 -19.41 -24.49
CA SER A 7 8.66 -18.00 -24.85
C SER A 7 7.65 -17.22 -24.04
N TYR A 8 8.15 -16.31 -23.20
CA TYR A 8 7.35 -15.45 -22.32
C TYR A 8 6.29 -14.65 -23.08
N SER A 9 6.65 -14.11 -24.24
CA SER A 9 5.75 -13.34 -25.11
C SER A 9 4.59 -14.18 -25.64
N LYS A 10 4.85 -15.43 -26.04
CA LYS A 10 3.80 -16.36 -26.50
C LYS A 10 2.85 -16.71 -25.35
N THR A 11 3.38 -17.02 -24.16
CA THR A 11 2.56 -17.30 -22.98
C THR A 11 1.68 -16.11 -22.61
N TYR A 12 2.24 -14.89 -22.61
CA TYR A 12 1.49 -13.66 -22.37
C TYR A 12 0.35 -13.47 -23.39
N GLN A 13 0.63 -13.68 -24.68
CA GLN A 13 -0.39 -13.58 -25.74
C GLN A 13 -1.50 -14.61 -25.55
N VAL A 14 -1.15 -15.86 -25.23
CA VAL A 14 -2.13 -16.93 -24.96
C VAL A 14 -3.00 -16.56 -23.76
N LEU A 15 -2.41 -16.10 -22.65
CA LEU A 15 -3.15 -15.66 -21.47
C LEU A 15 -4.08 -14.48 -21.78
N SER A 16 -3.63 -13.49 -22.55
CA SER A 16 -4.45 -12.35 -22.96
C SER A 16 -5.64 -12.75 -23.83
N ARG A 17 -5.48 -13.80 -24.65
CA ARG A 17 -6.53 -14.35 -25.52
C ARG A 17 -7.54 -15.17 -24.73
N ILE A 18 -7.08 -16.04 -23.82
CA ILE A 18 -7.93 -16.81 -22.92
C ILE A 18 -8.77 -15.85 -22.07
N PHE A 19 -8.12 -14.84 -21.50
CA PHE A 19 -8.82 -13.82 -20.70
C PHE A 19 -9.86 -13.07 -21.54
N GLY A 20 -9.54 -12.72 -22.79
CA GLY A 20 -10.49 -12.14 -23.74
C GLY A 20 -11.71 -13.02 -24.02
N GLN A 21 -11.54 -14.34 -24.12
CA GLN A 21 -12.65 -15.27 -24.32
C GLN A 21 -13.54 -15.40 -23.09
N ILE A 22 -12.94 -15.46 -21.89
CA ILE A 22 -13.68 -15.56 -20.62
C ILE A 22 -14.57 -14.33 -20.41
N VAL A 23 -14.02 -13.15 -20.71
CA VAL A 23 -14.71 -11.87 -20.60
C VAL A 23 -15.92 -11.77 -21.56
N GLN A 24 -15.88 -12.45 -22.71
CA GLN A 24 -17.00 -12.49 -23.66
C GLN A 24 -18.15 -13.41 -23.23
N HIS A 25 -17.86 -14.45 -22.44
CA HIS A 25 -18.79 -15.55 -22.22
C HIS A 25 -19.74 -15.35 -21.02
N SER A 26 -19.41 -14.51 -20.05
CA SER A 26 -20.28 -14.19 -18.91
C SER A 26 -19.68 -13.08 -18.02
N SER A 27 -20.54 -12.23 -17.44
CA SER A 27 -20.16 -11.25 -16.42
C SER A 27 -19.66 -11.86 -15.10
N SER A 28 -19.82 -13.18 -14.87
CA SER A 28 -19.44 -13.85 -13.62
C SER A 28 -18.28 -14.86 -13.76
N SER A 29 -17.69 -15.01 -14.93
CA SER A 29 -16.57 -15.96 -15.10
C SER A 29 -15.27 -15.41 -14.50
N ARG A 30 -14.51 -16.26 -13.81
CA ARG A 30 -13.24 -15.88 -13.15
C ARG A 30 -12.11 -16.75 -13.67
N PHE A 31 -10.98 -16.12 -14.01
CA PHE A 31 -9.74 -16.80 -14.36
C PHE A 31 -8.79 -16.74 -13.17
N ILE A 32 -8.45 -17.90 -12.60
CA ILE A 32 -7.53 -18.01 -11.47
C ILE A 32 -6.21 -18.58 -12.00
N LEU A 33 -5.14 -17.82 -11.86
CA LEU A 33 -3.80 -18.22 -12.27
C LEU A 33 -2.87 -18.26 -11.05
N PRO A 34 -2.52 -19.45 -10.54
CA PRO A 34 -1.45 -19.56 -9.56
C PRO A 34 -0.12 -19.25 -10.24
N ILE A 35 0.60 -18.25 -9.74
CA ILE A 35 1.90 -17.81 -10.25
C ILE A 35 2.88 -17.62 -9.10
N SER A 36 4.13 -18.07 -9.30
CA SER A 36 5.19 -17.84 -8.32
C SER A 36 5.62 -16.38 -8.32
N SER A 37 5.98 -15.85 -7.15
CA SER A 37 6.57 -14.51 -6.98
C SER A 37 7.85 -14.31 -7.82
N ARG A 38 8.56 -15.40 -8.14
CA ARG A 38 9.77 -15.39 -8.97
C ARG A 38 9.51 -15.51 -10.48
N SER A 39 8.24 -15.58 -10.89
CA SER A 39 7.91 -15.75 -12.30
C SER A 39 8.22 -14.46 -13.09
N PRO A 40 8.96 -14.54 -14.20
CA PRO A 40 9.22 -13.38 -15.07
C PRO A 40 7.96 -12.86 -15.78
N LEU A 41 6.87 -13.63 -15.78
CA LEU A 41 5.58 -13.21 -16.33
C LEU A 41 4.81 -12.28 -15.38
N LEU A 42 5.11 -12.33 -14.08
CA LEU A 42 4.36 -11.61 -13.06
C LEU A 42 4.31 -10.09 -13.32
N PRO A 43 5.44 -9.39 -13.59
CA PRO A 43 5.41 -7.95 -13.86
C PRO A 43 4.52 -7.58 -15.05
N SER A 44 4.54 -8.39 -16.11
CA SER A 44 3.73 -8.15 -17.31
C SER A 44 2.24 -8.37 -17.05
N LEU A 45 1.88 -9.32 -16.17
CA LEU A 45 0.49 -9.64 -15.84
C LEU A 45 -0.14 -8.63 -14.87
N VAL A 46 0.62 -8.10 -13.91
CA VAL A 46 0.13 -7.08 -12.97
C VAL A 46 0.19 -5.66 -13.54
N SER A 47 0.91 -5.46 -14.65
CA SER A 47 1.01 -4.16 -15.32
C SER A 47 -0.33 -3.66 -15.86
N THR A 48 -0.45 -2.33 -15.95
CA THR A 48 -1.60 -1.67 -16.57
C THR A 48 -1.74 -1.99 -18.07
N SER A 49 -0.68 -2.49 -18.71
CA SER A 49 -0.67 -2.93 -20.11
C SER A 49 -1.38 -4.26 -20.34
N PHE A 50 -1.52 -5.12 -19.32
CA PHE A 50 -2.27 -6.37 -19.47
C PHE A 50 -3.75 -6.06 -19.68
N GLN A 51 -4.27 -6.53 -20.81
CA GLN A 51 -5.63 -6.32 -21.25
C GLN A 51 -6.18 -7.56 -21.93
N ALA A 52 -7.47 -7.81 -21.72
CA ALA A 52 -8.24 -8.77 -22.51
C ALA A 52 -8.19 -8.36 -23.98
N ARG A 53 -7.66 -9.23 -24.85
CA ARG A 53 -7.83 -9.07 -26.30
C ARG A 53 -9.16 -9.70 -26.71
N ALA A 54 -10.20 -8.87 -26.79
CA ALA A 54 -11.49 -9.27 -27.34
C ALA A 54 -11.63 -8.83 -28.81
N PRO A 55 -12.36 -9.57 -29.66
CA PRO A 55 -12.76 -9.10 -30.99
C PRO A 55 -13.53 -7.78 -30.88
N LYS A 56 -13.31 -6.88 -31.85
CA LYS A 56 -13.70 -5.45 -31.91
C LYS A 56 -15.20 -5.11 -31.77
N LEU A 57 -16.08 -6.05 -31.41
CA LEU A 57 -17.54 -5.87 -31.53
C LEU A 57 -18.25 -5.34 -30.27
N GLN A 58 -17.57 -5.14 -29.15
CA GLN A 58 -18.21 -4.69 -27.90
C GLN A 58 -17.48 -3.52 -27.23
N PRO A 59 -18.18 -2.67 -26.45
CA PRO A 59 -17.54 -1.67 -25.61
C PRO A 59 -16.47 -2.34 -24.74
N SER A 60 -15.37 -1.62 -24.47
CA SER A 60 -14.23 -2.17 -23.73
C SER A 60 -14.71 -2.87 -22.46
N PRO A 61 -14.54 -4.20 -22.35
CA PRO A 61 -15.19 -4.94 -21.29
C PRO A 61 -14.63 -4.53 -19.93
N ILE A 62 -15.53 -4.32 -18.97
CA ILE A 62 -15.16 -4.10 -17.57
C ILE A 62 -14.53 -5.39 -17.08
N HIS A 63 -13.23 -5.36 -16.84
CA HIS A 63 -12.50 -6.46 -16.25
C HIS A 63 -11.87 -5.99 -14.94
N THR A 64 -12.01 -6.82 -13.92
CA THR A 64 -11.39 -6.63 -12.63
C THR A 64 -10.24 -7.60 -12.51
N LEU A 65 -9.02 -7.09 -12.41
CA LEU A 65 -7.85 -7.90 -12.11
C LEU A 65 -7.61 -7.85 -10.59
N ILE A 66 -7.58 -9.02 -9.97
CA ILE A 66 -7.27 -9.18 -8.55
C ILE A 66 -5.96 -9.94 -8.44
N HIS A 67 -4.99 -9.34 -7.77
CA HIS A 67 -3.71 -9.97 -7.43
C HIS A 67 -3.65 -10.18 -5.92
N LEU A 68 -3.34 -11.40 -5.50
CA LEU A 68 -3.25 -11.81 -4.11
C LEU A 68 -1.80 -12.18 -3.79
N VAL A 69 -1.22 -11.52 -2.78
CA VAL A 69 0.11 -11.87 -2.24
C VAL A 69 -0.07 -12.28 -0.79
N LEU A 70 0.51 -13.40 -0.40
CA LEU A 70 0.49 -13.89 0.96
C LEU A 70 1.75 -13.44 1.69
N HIS A 71 1.56 -12.82 2.84
CA HIS A 71 2.62 -12.34 3.73
C HIS A 71 2.57 -13.09 5.06
N PRO A 72 3.74 -13.45 5.62
CA PRO A 72 3.78 -14.09 6.93
C PRO A 72 3.47 -13.06 8.04
N PRO A 73 2.72 -13.44 9.10
CA PRO A 73 2.38 -12.53 10.19
C PRO A 73 3.57 -11.85 10.86
N VAL A 74 4.72 -12.54 10.92
CA VAL A 74 5.98 -12.02 11.48
C VAL A 74 6.46 -10.74 10.78
N LEU A 75 6.13 -10.54 9.50
CA LEU A 75 6.47 -9.31 8.79
C LEU A 75 5.77 -8.11 9.42
N LEU A 76 4.46 -8.24 9.66
CA LEU A 76 3.66 -7.16 10.22
C LEU A 76 4.04 -6.90 11.67
N SER A 77 4.26 -7.95 12.47
CA SER A 77 4.72 -7.77 13.85
C SER A 77 6.09 -7.08 13.87
N HIS A 78 7.03 -7.45 13.01
CA HIS A 78 8.32 -6.77 12.89
C HIS A 78 8.17 -5.29 12.53
N LEU A 79 7.28 -4.95 11.58
CA LEU A 79 7.02 -3.57 11.20
C LEU A 79 6.45 -2.73 12.35
N VAL A 80 5.56 -3.30 13.15
CA VAL A 80 5.00 -2.62 14.33
C VAL A 80 6.07 -2.43 15.41
N HIS A 81 6.84 -3.47 15.73
CA HIS A 81 7.83 -3.39 16.81
C HIS A 81 9.03 -2.51 16.48
N GLN A 82 9.62 -2.67 15.29
CA GLN A 82 10.88 -2.04 14.94
C GLN A 82 10.69 -0.61 14.41
N TYR A 83 9.58 -0.36 13.72
CA TYR A 83 9.31 0.94 13.09
C TYR A 83 8.18 1.73 13.78
N HIS A 84 7.62 1.19 14.88
CA HIS A 84 6.53 1.79 15.64
C HIS A 84 5.35 2.22 14.76
N LEU A 85 4.98 1.36 13.81
CA LEU A 85 3.90 1.61 12.85
C LEU A 85 2.57 1.10 13.38
N THR A 86 1.50 1.85 13.11
CA THR A 86 0.13 1.41 13.37
C THR A 86 -0.35 0.52 12.22
N LEU A 87 -0.97 -0.62 12.54
CA LEU A 87 -1.56 -1.48 11.54
C LEU A 87 -2.78 -0.79 10.89
N PRO A 88 -2.94 -0.87 9.56
CA PRO A 88 -4.12 -0.33 8.91
C PRO A 88 -5.38 -1.09 9.37
N PRO A 89 -6.54 -0.41 9.49
CA PRO A 89 -7.78 -1.09 9.81
C PRO A 89 -8.08 -2.18 8.76
N PRO A 90 -8.64 -3.33 9.17
CA PRO A 90 -9.01 -4.37 8.22
C PRO A 90 -10.05 -3.79 7.24
N ASN A 91 -9.75 -3.90 5.93
CA ASN A 91 -10.55 -3.34 4.82
C ASN A 91 -10.42 -1.83 4.53
N ALA A 92 -9.56 -1.10 5.25
CA ALA A 92 -9.33 0.31 4.94
C ALA A 92 -8.55 0.48 3.63
N VAL A 93 -8.98 1.47 2.84
CA VAL A 93 -8.15 2.02 1.75
C VAL A 93 -6.96 2.73 2.40
N PRO A 94 -5.77 2.76 1.77
CA PRO A 94 -4.67 3.59 2.23
C PRO A 94 -5.16 5.04 2.44
N ASP A 95 -5.26 5.44 3.71
CA ASP A 95 -5.60 6.79 4.15
C ASP A 95 -4.30 7.51 4.57
N PRO A 96 -4.20 8.85 4.48
CA PRO A 96 -3.06 9.63 5.01
C PRO A 96 -2.55 9.17 6.38
N SER A 97 -3.42 8.77 7.31
CA SER A 97 -3.02 8.27 8.63
C SER A 97 -2.18 6.97 8.58
N THR A 98 -2.39 6.15 7.55
CA THR A 98 -1.66 4.90 7.31
C THR A 98 -0.56 5.04 6.25
N SER A 99 -0.35 6.26 5.71
CA SER A 99 0.62 6.51 4.64
C SER A 99 2.03 6.07 5.02
N ARG A 100 2.45 6.30 6.27
CA ARG A 100 3.75 5.84 6.81
C ARG A 100 3.86 4.32 6.86
N PHE A 101 2.78 3.62 7.17
CA PHE A 101 2.78 2.15 7.14
C PHE A 101 3.06 1.67 5.71
N TRP A 102 2.34 2.19 4.72
CA TRP A 102 2.49 1.78 3.33
C TRP A 102 3.85 2.14 2.74
N SER A 103 4.41 3.31 3.08
CA SER A 103 5.73 3.73 2.60
C SER A 103 6.85 2.80 3.05
N VAL A 104 6.72 2.16 4.22
CA VAL A 104 7.67 1.17 4.73
C VAL A 104 7.30 -0.24 4.29
N PHE A 105 6.02 -0.61 4.37
CA PHE A 105 5.53 -1.96 4.05
C PHE A 105 5.84 -2.36 2.61
N THR A 106 5.52 -1.50 1.63
CA THR A 106 5.69 -1.82 0.21
C THR A 106 7.13 -2.20 -0.18
N PRO A 107 8.18 -1.41 0.13
CA PRO A 107 9.54 -1.79 -0.20
C PRO A 107 10.02 -3.01 0.58
N VAL A 108 9.65 -3.14 1.86
CA VAL A 108 10.06 -4.28 2.71
C VAL A 108 9.45 -5.60 2.22
N ALA A 109 8.16 -5.57 1.86
CA ALA A 109 7.45 -6.71 1.29
C ALA A 109 8.05 -7.15 -0.05
N ARG A 110 8.35 -6.19 -0.95
CA ARG A 110 8.96 -6.47 -2.27
C ARG A 110 10.36 -7.07 -2.18
N ARG A 111 11.12 -6.76 -1.13
CA ARG A 111 12.46 -7.34 -0.88
C ARG A 111 12.42 -8.78 -0.36
N GLY A 112 11.23 -9.33 -0.09
CA GLY A 112 11.10 -10.68 0.48
C GLY A 112 11.52 -10.76 1.96
N THR A 113 11.58 -9.62 2.66
CA THR A 113 11.99 -9.56 4.07
C THR A 113 11.10 -10.43 4.96
N GLY A 114 9.81 -10.53 4.64
CA GLY A 114 8.89 -11.40 5.38
C GLY A 114 9.29 -12.88 5.32
N GLU A 115 9.73 -13.37 4.16
CA GLU A 115 10.23 -14.74 4.00
C GLU A 115 11.50 -14.95 4.82
N GLN A 116 12.43 -13.98 4.78
CA GLN A 116 13.68 -14.03 5.55
C GLN A 116 13.40 -14.07 7.05
N LEU A 117 12.50 -13.21 7.55
CA LEU A 117 12.09 -13.19 8.95
C LEU A 117 11.44 -14.51 9.36
N ALA A 118 10.53 -15.04 8.53
CA ALA A 118 9.88 -16.33 8.82
C ALA A 118 10.90 -17.48 8.97
N MET A 119 11.96 -17.46 8.15
CA MET A 119 13.04 -18.45 8.19
C MET A 119 14.01 -18.22 9.36
N ALA A 120 14.34 -16.96 9.68
CA ALA A 120 15.29 -16.59 10.74
C ALA A 120 14.77 -16.91 12.15
N VAL A 121 13.46 -16.73 12.40
CA VAL A 121 12.87 -17.11 13.69
C VAL A 121 12.97 -18.63 13.93
N GLY A 122 13.27 -19.45 12.91
CA GLY A 122 13.56 -20.88 13.11
C GLY A 122 15.00 -21.18 13.58
N ILE A 123 15.91 -20.21 13.51
CA ILE A 123 17.34 -20.40 13.81
C ILE A 123 17.69 -19.85 15.20
N GLU A 124 17.05 -18.76 15.65
CA GLU A 124 17.27 -18.22 17.00
C GLU A 124 16.81 -19.17 18.13
N GLU A 125 15.86 -20.08 17.84
CA GLU A 125 15.39 -21.11 18.78
C GLU A 125 16.42 -22.25 19.02
N LEU A 126 17.55 -22.29 18.30
CA LEU A 126 18.64 -23.23 18.59
C LEU A 126 19.62 -22.75 19.67
N GLY A 127 19.49 -21.50 20.16
CA GLY A 127 20.47 -20.87 21.06
C GLY A 127 19.98 -20.48 22.45
N GLY A 128 18.70 -20.63 22.77
CA GLY A 128 18.15 -20.14 24.04
C GLY A 128 17.02 -20.99 24.59
N ALA A 129 17.16 -21.44 25.83
CA ALA A 129 16.14 -22.17 26.58
C ALA A 129 14.91 -21.29 26.84
N LEU A 130 13.98 -21.25 25.88
CA LEU A 130 12.61 -20.80 26.07
C LEU A 130 11.67 -21.94 25.69
N ASN A 131 10.69 -22.17 26.56
CA ASN A 131 9.79 -23.32 26.59
C ASN A 131 9.33 -23.82 25.21
N VAL A 132 9.74 -25.06 24.89
CA VAL A 132 9.47 -25.85 23.67
C VAL A 132 7.98 -26.20 23.47
N ASN A 133 7.06 -25.57 24.23
CA ASN A 133 5.63 -25.88 24.20
C ASN A 133 4.76 -24.79 23.55
N GLN A 134 5.35 -23.74 22.95
CA GLN A 134 4.62 -22.74 22.15
C GLN A 134 5.04 -22.66 20.67
N SER A 135 6.03 -23.44 20.23
CA SER A 135 6.58 -23.42 18.86
C SER A 135 6.20 -24.65 18.02
N THR A 136 4.91 -25.00 17.95
CA THR A 136 4.42 -26.03 17.00
C THR A 136 3.14 -25.66 16.25
N ASN A 137 2.59 -24.46 16.48
CA ASN A 137 1.46 -23.95 15.70
C ASN A 137 1.88 -22.97 14.59
N ARG A 138 3.12 -23.09 14.07
CA ARG A 138 3.50 -22.52 12.76
C ARG A 138 2.88 -23.30 11.59
N GLY A 139 1.63 -23.72 11.76
CA GLY A 139 0.88 -24.29 10.64
C GLY A 139 0.61 -23.20 9.59
N PRO A 140 0.45 -23.56 8.32
CA PRO A 140 -0.07 -22.68 7.26
C PRO A 140 -1.55 -22.33 7.47
N ASN A 141 -2.01 -22.26 8.72
CA ASN A 141 -3.41 -22.14 9.09
C ASN A 141 -3.82 -20.69 9.34
N SER A 142 -2.91 -19.73 9.22
CA SER A 142 -3.22 -18.30 9.27
C SER A 142 -2.16 -17.49 8.54
N GLY A 143 -2.53 -16.28 8.14
CA GLY A 143 -1.62 -15.38 7.45
C GLY A 143 -2.27 -14.06 7.10
N VAL A 144 -1.53 -13.25 6.35
CA VAL A 144 -2.01 -11.96 5.86
C VAL A 144 -2.00 -11.99 4.34
N ALA A 145 -3.08 -11.54 3.71
CA ALA A 145 -3.21 -11.41 2.27
C ALA A 145 -3.25 -9.93 1.88
N GLU A 146 -2.34 -9.53 1.00
CA GLU A 146 -2.41 -8.29 0.25
C GLU A 146 -3.26 -8.50 -1.00
N ILE A 147 -4.35 -7.73 -1.11
CA ILE A 147 -5.34 -7.81 -2.17
C ILE A 147 -5.22 -6.53 -3.01
N SER A 148 -4.60 -6.65 -4.17
CA SER A 148 -4.49 -5.59 -5.16
C SER A 148 -5.62 -5.74 -6.19
N THR A 149 -6.60 -4.84 -6.16
CA THR A 149 -7.74 -4.83 -7.09
C THR A 149 -7.60 -3.68 -8.07
N ARG A 150 -7.63 -4.01 -9.36
CA ARG A 150 -7.66 -3.06 -10.47
C ARG A 150 -9.01 -3.18 -11.16
N SER A 151 -9.77 -2.10 -11.20
CA SER A 151 -11.03 -1.99 -11.96
C SER A 151 -10.89 -0.92 -13.04
N ARG A 152 -11.58 -1.12 -14.18
CA ARG A 152 -11.74 -0.09 -15.22
C ARG A 152 -13.17 0.44 -15.32
N ALA A 153 -14.04 0.10 -14.37
CA ALA A 153 -15.40 0.65 -14.31
C ALA A 153 -15.36 2.14 -13.91
N GLY A 154 -15.90 3.03 -14.76
CA GLY A 154 -16.25 4.40 -14.35
C GLY A 154 -15.12 5.44 -14.31
N GLY A 155 -14.13 5.39 -15.21
CA GLY A 155 -13.19 6.51 -15.44
C GLY A 155 -12.09 6.71 -14.39
N GLN A 156 -12.27 6.21 -13.16
CA GLN A 156 -11.25 6.19 -12.11
C GLN A 156 -10.27 5.04 -12.38
N LYS A 157 -9.16 5.34 -13.06
CA LYS A 157 -8.03 4.40 -13.20
C LYS A 157 -7.28 4.35 -11.87
N GLY A 158 -7.44 3.28 -11.10
CA GLY A 158 -6.72 3.10 -9.83
C GLY A 158 -6.45 1.64 -9.49
N VAL A 159 -5.37 1.40 -8.74
CA VAL A 159 -5.11 0.13 -8.07
C VAL A 159 -5.44 0.33 -6.60
N ARG A 160 -6.42 -0.42 -6.09
CA ARG A 160 -6.76 -0.45 -4.67
C ARG A 160 -6.01 -1.59 -4.01
N ILE A 161 -5.22 -1.29 -3.00
CA ILE A 161 -4.50 -2.29 -2.20
C ILE A 161 -5.16 -2.37 -0.82
N VAL A 162 -5.44 -3.57 -0.34
CA VAL A 162 -6.00 -3.84 0.99
C VAL A 162 -5.26 -5.00 1.62
N LEU A 163 -4.96 -4.92 2.92
CA LEU A 163 -4.48 -6.07 3.69
C LEU A 163 -5.63 -6.71 4.46
N ARG A 164 -5.69 -8.04 4.46
CA ARG A 164 -6.65 -8.83 5.23
C ARG A 164 -5.97 -10.01 5.90
N SER A 165 -6.26 -10.24 7.16
CA SER A 165 -5.90 -11.49 7.83
C SER A 165 -6.85 -12.62 7.44
N TRP A 166 -6.30 -13.81 7.34
CA TRP A 166 -7.04 -15.04 7.09
C TRP A 166 -6.61 -16.13 8.06
N ARG A 167 -7.53 -17.06 8.32
CA ARG A 167 -7.26 -18.30 9.05
C ARG A 167 -7.98 -19.47 8.40
N PHE A 168 -7.43 -20.66 8.58
CA PHE A 168 -8.04 -21.91 8.19
C PHE A 168 -8.95 -22.39 9.32
N ASP A 169 -10.23 -22.53 9.01
CA ASP A 169 -11.22 -23.12 9.89
C ASP A 169 -11.26 -24.63 9.66
N HIS A 170 -10.74 -25.39 10.63
CA HIS A 170 -10.68 -26.85 10.59
C HIS A 170 -12.06 -27.51 10.70
N GLU A 171 -13.01 -26.87 11.38
CA GLU A 171 -14.36 -27.43 11.55
C GLU A 171 -15.13 -27.39 10.24
N GLN A 172 -14.95 -26.30 9.48
CA GLN A 172 -15.65 -26.05 8.23
C GLN A 172 -14.78 -26.34 6.99
N ASN A 173 -13.56 -26.81 7.20
CA ASN A 173 -12.56 -27.11 6.17
C ASN A 173 -12.42 -25.98 5.12
N ARG A 174 -12.38 -24.72 5.58
CA ARG A 174 -12.38 -23.54 4.71
C ARG A 174 -11.53 -22.40 5.24
N ILE A 175 -11.08 -21.53 4.34
CA ILE A 175 -10.41 -20.27 4.71
C ILE A 175 -11.45 -19.22 5.06
N VAL A 176 -11.26 -18.54 6.18
CA VAL A 176 -12.13 -17.49 6.69
C VAL A 176 -11.31 -16.20 6.88
N TRP A 177 -11.85 -15.07 6.42
CA TRP A 177 -11.29 -13.75 6.70
C TRP A 177 -11.53 -13.40 8.16
N CYS A 178 -10.51 -12.90 8.84
CA CYS A 178 -10.56 -12.65 10.28
C CYS A 178 -10.06 -11.24 10.62
N GLY A 179 -10.10 -10.86 11.90
CA GLY A 179 -9.48 -9.64 12.39
C GLY A 179 -7.99 -9.82 12.67
N TRP A 180 -7.30 -8.76 13.10
CA TRP A 180 -5.90 -8.87 13.51
C TRP A 180 -5.76 -9.73 14.79
N ASN A 181 -6.75 -9.67 15.69
CA ASN A 181 -6.76 -10.41 16.96
C ASN A 181 -6.93 -11.92 16.83
N ASP A 182 -7.37 -12.38 15.67
CA ASP A 182 -7.50 -13.81 15.41
C ASP A 182 -6.15 -14.45 15.06
N ILE A 183 -5.13 -13.63 14.79
CA ILE A 183 -3.74 -14.06 14.55
C ILE A 183 -2.95 -13.86 15.84
N GLN A 184 -2.32 -14.94 16.32
CA GLN A 184 -1.62 -14.94 17.61
C GLN A 184 -0.50 -13.90 17.67
N GLU A 185 0.23 -13.74 16.57
CA GLU A 185 1.35 -12.80 16.42
C GLU A 185 0.90 -11.34 16.30
N LEU A 186 -0.39 -11.08 16.03
CA LEU A 186 -0.91 -9.73 15.80
C LEU A 186 -1.91 -9.26 16.85
N ARG A 187 -2.29 -10.12 17.80
CA ARG A 187 -3.24 -9.83 18.89
C ARG A 187 -2.94 -8.56 19.68
N THR A 188 -1.67 -8.23 19.84
CA THR A 188 -1.23 -7.13 20.71
C THR A 188 -1.11 -5.79 19.95
N TYR A 189 -1.39 -5.75 18.64
CA TYR A 189 -1.20 -4.56 17.80
C TYR A 189 -2.47 -4.03 17.13
N GLU A 190 -3.66 -4.56 17.43
CA GLU A 190 -4.87 -3.90 16.96
C GLU A 190 -4.93 -2.47 17.52
N SER A 191 -5.35 -1.54 16.66
CA SER A 191 -5.62 -0.15 16.98
C SER A 191 -6.19 -0.04 18.39
N ARG A 192 -5.39 0.52 19.30
CA ARG A 192 -5.93 1.56 20.15
C ARG A 192 -6.53 2.57 19.18
N VAL A 193 -7.80 2.40 18.83
CA VAL A 193 -8.61 3.55 18.48
C VAL A 193 -8.42 4.44 19.70
N PRO A 194 -7.76 5.60 19.60
CA PRO A 194 -7.98 6.60 20.61
C PRO A 194 -9.46 6.87 20.46
N GLU A 195 -10.26 6.23 21.29
CA GLU A 195 -11.52 6.78 21.69
C GLU A 195 -11.17 8.24 21.99
N LEU A 196 -11.74 9.16 21.20
CA LEU A 196 -11.70 10.59 21.45
C LEU A 196 -12.45 10.83 22.77
N VAL A 197 -11.89 10.31 23.86
CA VAL A 197 -12.15 10.75 25.21
C VAL A 197 -11.29 11.97 25.37
N ASN A 198 -11.95 13.09 25.60
CA ASN A 198 -11.43 14.43 25.84
C ASN A 198 -10.49 14.53 27.06
N THR A 199 -9.43 13.71 27.11
CA THR A 199 -8.40 13.81 28.13
C THR A 199 -7.10 13.23 27.56
N ALA A 200 -6.37 14.02 26.76
CA ALA A 200 -4.99 13.68 26.43
C ALA A 200 -4.13 13.79 27.70
N PRO A 201 -3.44 12.72 28.16
CA PRO A 201 -2.40 12.87 29.15
C PRO A 201 -1.09 13.13 28.41
N GLY A 202 -0.44 14.27 28.72
CA GLY A 202 1.00 14.44 28.48
C GLY A 202 1.44 15.28 27.29
N ILE A 203 0.66 16.28 26.86
CA ILE A 203 1.22 17.41 26.06
C ILE A 203 1.86 18.48 26.96
N ASP A 204 1.53 18.45 28.26
CA ASP A 204 1.94 19.46 29.25
C ASP A 204 3.42 19.35 29.69
N ASN A 205 4.14 18.31 29.24
CA ASN A 205 5.57 18.09 29.56
C ASN A 205 6.53 18.43 28.40
N LEU A 206 6.04 19.09 27.35
CA LEU A 206 6.92 19.65 26.32
C LEU A 206 7.35 21.05 26.76
N SER A 207 8.65 21.35 26.68
CA SER A 207 9.20 22.68 26.95
C SER A 207 8.76 23.75 25.95
N PHE A 208 8.05 23.33 24.89
CA PHE A 208 7.43 24.20 23.90
C PHE A 208 6.10 23.58 23.45
N ASN A 209 5.09 24.42 23.31
CA ASN A 209 3.77 24.00 22.87
C ASN A 209 3.75 23.85 21.33
N LEU A 210 3.39 22.67 20.84
CA LEU A 210 3.26 22.35 19.41
C LEU A 210 1.89 22.70 18.82
N GLN A 211 0.92 23.05 19.66
CA GLN A 211 -0.44 23.39 19.24
C GLN A 211 -0.78 24.81 19.70
N LEU A 212 -1.23 25.66 18.77
CA LEU A 212 -1.75 26.97 19.14
C LEU A 212 -3.12 26.80 19.77
N SER A 213 -3.32 27.34 20.98
CA SER A 213 -4.66 27.44 21.56
C SER A 213 -5.56 28.35 20.72
N ASP A 214 -6.88 28.19 20.83
CA ASP A 214 -7.84 29.01 20.07
C ASP A 214 -7.59 30.51 20.27
N ALA A 215 -7.25 30.93 21.49
CA ALA A 215 -6.88 32.31 21.80
C ALA A 215 -5.62 32.78 21.07
N GLN A 216 -4.61 31.90 20.92
CA GLN A 216 -3.37 32.20 20.21
C GLN A 216 -3.55 32.20 18.69
N GLN A 217 -4.41 31.32 18.16
CA GLN A 217 -4.80 31.34 16.74
C GLN A 217 -5.53 32.65 16.39
N GLN A 218 -6.46 33.07 17.25
CA GLN A 218 -7.17 34.34 17.10
C GLN A 218 -6.20 35.53 17.18
N ALA A 219 -5.25 35.50 18.11
CA ALA A 219 -4.23 36.54 18.25
C ALA A 219 -3.34 36.63 17.00
N ARG A 220 -2.88 35.49 16.46
CA ARG A 220 -2.09 35.43 15.22
C ARG A 220 -2.85 35.97 14.01
N ALA A 221 -4.14 35.64 13.88
CA ALA A 221 -4.98 36.13 12.79
C ALA A 221 -5.19 37.65 12.85
N ASN A 222 -5.15 38.23 14.05
CA ASN A 222 -5.31 39.67 14.27
C ASN A 222 -3.99 40.46 14.23
N VAL A 223 -2.84 39.83 13.98
CA VAL A 223 -1.57 40.56 13.81
C VAL A 223 -1.56 41.20 12.43
N PRO A 224 -1.56 42.55 12.33
CA PRO A 224 -1.50 43.22 11.05
C PRO A 224 -0.16 42.95 10.39
N LEU A 225 -0.20 42.41 9.17
CA LEU A 225 0.99 42.10 8.40
C LEU A 225 1.60 43.41 7.86
N PRO A 226 2.90 43.69 8.12
CA PRO A 226 3.50 45.01 7.90
C PRO A 226 3.61 45.47 6.43
N TYR A 227 3.10 44.72 5.45
CA TYR A 227 3.20 45.04 4.02
C TYR A 227 1.96 44.66 3.18
N THR A 228 0.85 44.26 3.79
CA THR A 228 -0.42 44.18 3.05
C THR A 228 -0.96 45.59 2.86
N ASN A 229 -0.70 46.16 1.68
CA ASN A 229 -1.40 47.35 1.23
C ASN A 229 -2.90 47.03 1.18
N GLU A 230 -3.66 47.45 2.19
CA GLU A 230 -5.13 47.47 2.14
C GLU A 230 -5.56 48.62 1.21
N GLY A 231 -5.18 48.49 -0.06
CA GLY A 231 -5.37 49.48 -1.09
C GLY A 231 -6.81 49.40 -1.58
N LYS A 232 -7.60 50.44 -1.27
CA LYS A 232 -8.60 50.96 -2.20
C LYS A 232 -8.02 50.87 -3.61
N ALA A 233 -8.75 50.21 -4.51
CA ALA A 233 -8.49 50.20 -5.94
C ALA A 233 -8.26 51.64 -6.40
N SER A 234 -7.00 52.05 -6.46
CA SER A 234 -6.56 53.28 -7.05
C SER A 234 -6.19 52.89 -8.47
N THR A 235 -7.01 53.37 -9.40
CA THR A 235 -6.84 53.29 -10.84
C THR A 235 -5.40 53.64 -11.21
N GLY A 236 -4.58 52.61 -11.36
CA GLY A 236 -3.14 52.71 -11.59
C GLY A 236 -2.65 51.36 -12.08
N ASP A 237 -2.46 51.29 -13.38
CA ASP A 237 -1.98 50.17 -14.17
C ASP A 237 -0.78 49.49 -13.50
N GLY A 238 -1.02 48.29 -12.97
CA GLY A 238 -0.05 47.49 -12.22
C GLY A 238 -0.05 46.06 -12.73
N GLU A 239 -0.03 45.90 -14.05
CA GLU A 239 0.22 44.62 -14.68
C GLU A 239 1.68 44.24 -14.41
N ILE A 240 1.90 43.27 -13.52
CA ILE A 240 3.23 42.68 -13.29
C ILE A 240 3.50 41.75 -14.47
N ILE A 241 4.11 42.27 -15.53
CA ILE A 241 4.55 41.50 -16.69
C ILE A 241 5.91 40.90 -16.35
N TYR A 242 5.95 39.58 -16.17
CA TYR A 242 7.21 38.84 -16.04
C TYR A 242 7.88 38.77 -17.41
N ILE A 243 9.06 39.38 -17.53
CA ILE A 243 9.93 39.25 -18.71
C ILE A 243 11.11 38.38 -18.26
N PRO A 244 11.23 37.13 -18.73
CA PRO A 244 12.39 36.31 -18.42
C PRO A 244 13.63 37.01 -19.00
N ASP A 245 14.58 37.36 -18.13
CA ASP A 245 15.89 37.85 -18.54
C ASP A 245 16.88 36.69 -18.68
N GLN A 246 18.03 36.94 -19.31
CA GLN A 246 19.05 35.90 -19.53
C GLN A 246 19.77 35.46 -18.23
N ALA A 247 19.35 35.94 -17.06
CA ALA A 247 19.81 35.44 -15.76
C ALA A 247 18.82 34.42 -15.16
N ASP A 248 17.65 34.25 -15.79
CA ASP A 248 16.68 33.19 -15.53
C ASP A 248 16.99 31.95 -16.41
N ASP A 249 18.29 31.73 -16.68
CA ASP A 249 18.79 30.41 -17.02
C ASP A 249 18.38 29.51 -15.85
N PHE A 250 17.39 28.66 -16.13
CA PHE A 250 17.16 27.43 -15.38
C PHE A 250 18.53 26.87 -15.04
N ASP A 251 18.79 26.65 -13.75
CA ASP A 251 19.96 25.95 -13.23
C ASP A 251 19.98 24.56 -13.91
N ASP A 252 20.56 24.49 -15.11
CA ASP A 252 20.75 23.29 -15.94
C ASP A 252 21.94 22.47 -15.40
N ASP A 253 22.56 22.92 -14.29
CA ASP A 253 23.44 22.12 -13.44
C ASP A 253 22.58 21.11 -12.66
N ASP A 254 22.20 20.03 -13.35
CA ASP A 254 21.62 18.84 -12.71
C ASP A 254 22.65 18.34 -11.66
N PRO A 255 22.35 18.44 -10.34
CA PRO A 255 23.30 18.07 -9.28
C PRO A 255 23.62 16.55 -9.24
N ASP A 256 23.08 15.82 -10.21
CA ASP A 256 23.16 14.41 -10.49
C ASP A 256 24.38 14.04 -11.37
N ASP A 257 24.91 15.00 -12.16
CA ASP A 257 25.87 14.71 -13.24
C ASP A 257 27.30 14.40 -12.74
N ASP A 258 27.58 14.68 -11.47
CA ASP A 258 28.84 14.36 -10.78
C ASP A 258 28.80 13.01 -10.05
N LEU A 259 27.65 12.33 -10.04
CA LEU A 259 27.39 11.17 -9.17
C LEU A 259 27.89 9.85 -9.81
N TYR A 260 29.15 9.85 -10.24
CA TYR A 260 29.92 8.65 -10.59
C TYR A 260 31.06 8.44 -9.58
N ILE A 261 30.71 7.96 -8.38
CA ILE A 261 31.64 7.42 -7.37
C ILE A 261 31.09 6.14 -6.76
#